data_AF-A0A8J4E5W7-F1
#
_entry.id   AF-A0A8J4E5W7-F1
#
_cell.length_a   1.000
_cell.length_b   1.000
_cell.length_c   1.000
_cell.angle_alpha   90.00
_cell.angle_beta   90.00
_cell.angle_gamma   90.00
#
_symmetry.space_group_name_H-M   'P 1'
#
loop_
_entity.id
_entity.type
_entity.pdbx_description
1 polymer ?
#
loop_
_entity_poly.entity_id
_entity_poly.type
_entity_poly.pdbx_seq_one_letter_code
_entity_poly.pdbx_strand_id
1 'polypeptide(L)'
;MPAAEGSWHPRTVNDESGTPPPGYREPALAWAVEYTDERDPGSRFQAGAFTTEAQAQKLLDQLVASGRHEDLWINMIPVHETVEDWEWDR
;
A
#
# COMPACT_ATOMS: atom_id res chain seq x y z
N MET A 1 -37.88 -14.95 -18.50
CA MET A 1 -36.42 -14.94 -18.34
C MET A 1 -36.11 -14.18 -17.05
N PRO A 2 -35.92 -14.84 -15.89
CA PRO A 2 -35.50 -14.15 -14.69
C PRO A 2 -33.97 -13.99 -14.66
N ALA A 3 -33.54 -12.91 -14.03
CA ALA A 3 -32.15 -12.49 -13.86
C ALA A 3 -31.33 -13.59 -13.15
N ALA A 4 -30.11 -13.82 -13.64
CA ALA A 4 -29.12 -14.59 -12.90
C ALA A 4 -28.60 -13.70 -11.77
N GLU A 5 -29.21 -13.83 -10.59
CA GLU A 5 -28.61 -13.40 -9.33
C GLU A 5 -27.34 -14.21 -9.14
N GLY A 6 -26.19 -13.59 -9.42
CA GLY A 6 -24.88 -14.12 -9.10
C GLY A 6 -24.76 -14.23 -7.58
N SER A 7 -25.03 -15.42 -7.06
CA SER A 7 -24.75 -15.80 -5.67
C SER A 7 -23.24 -15.70 -5.45
N TRP A 8 -22.81 -14.61 -4.80
CA TRP A 8 -21.41 -14.37 -4.48
C TRP A 8 -20.95 -15.33 -3.39
N HIS A 9 -20.07 -16.26 -3.76
CA HIS A 9 -19.38 -17.10 -2.79
C HIS A 9 -18.05 -16.42 -2.42
N PRO A 10 -17.83 -15.99 -1.16
CA PRO A 10 -16.50 -15.64 -0.71
C PRO A 10 -15.60 -16.88 -0.89
N ARG A 11 -14.42 -16.70 -1.50
CA ARG A 11 -13.49 -17.81 -1.70
C ARG A 11 -13.11 -18.39 -0.33
N THR A 12 -13.60 -19.59 -0.10
CA THR A 12 -12.97 -20.57 0.79
C THR A 12 -11.58 -20.85 0.22
N VAL A 13 -10.54 -20.20 0.74
CA VAL A 13 -9.12 -20.60 0.96
C VAL A 13 -8.39 -21.52 -0.07
N ASN A 14 -8.99 -21.93 -1.18
CA ASN A 14 -8.53 -22.99 -2.08
C ASN A 14 -8.67 -22.57 -3.55
N ASP A 15 -8.03 -21.49 -3.95
CA ASP A 15 -7.59 -21.37 -5.36
C ASP A 15 -6.08 -21.55 -5.42
N GLU A 16 -5.64 -22.80 -5.33
CA GLU A 16 -4.24 -23.23 -5.40
C GLU A 16 -3.60 -22.99 -6.78
N SER A 17 -4.31 -22.38 -7.73
CA SER A 17 -3.79 -22.12 -9.08
C SER A 17 -2.82 -20.94 -9.13
N GLY A 18 -2.82 -20.05 -8.12
CA GLY A 18 -1.97 -18.85 -8.07
C GLY A 18 -2.11 -17.93 -9.30
N THR A 19 -3.14 -18.15 -10.13
CA THR A 19 -3.28 -17.48 -11.43
C THR A 19 -4.29 -16.35 -11.27
N PRO A 20 -3.92 -15.10 -11.55
CA PRO A 20 -4.82 -13.98 -11.37
C PRO A 20 -6.02 -14.02 -12.32
N PRO A 21 -7.19 -13.50 -11.90
CA PRO A 21 -8.39 -13.50 -12.73
C PRO A 21 -8.20 -12.65 -14.00
N PRO A 22 -8.95 -12.92 -15.08
CA PRO A 22 -8.89 -12.11 -16.29
C PRO A 22 -9.17 -10.63 -15.99
N GLY A 23 -8.23 -9.77 -16.38
CA GLY A 23 -8.33 -8.32 -16.16
C GLY A 23 -7.69 -7.83 -14.86
N TYR A 24 -7.12 -8.72 -14.03
CA TYR A 24 -6.35 -8.34 -12.85
C TYR A 24 -5.20 -7.40 -13.21
N ARG A 25 -4.99 -6.38 -12.38
CA ARG A 25 -3.88 -5.44 -12.49
C ARG A 25 -2.97 -5.55 -11.27
N GLU A 26 -1.70 -5.82 -11.53
CA GLU A 26 -0.67 -5.83 -10.49
C GLU A 26 -0.58 -4.45 -9.82
N PRO A 27 -0.40 -4.38 -8.48
CA PRO A 27 -0.28 -3.12 -7.79
C PRO A 27 0.99 -2.38 -8.17
N ALA A 28 0.87 -1.06 -8.30
CA ALA A 28 2.06 -0.20 -8.32
C ALA A 28 2.68 -0.14 -6.91
N LEU A 29 3.99 0.01 -6.82
CA LEU A 29 4.66 0.20 -5.53
C LEU A 29 4.91 1.68 -5.26
N ALA A 30 4.47 2.14 -4.08
CA ALA A 30 4.81 3.44 -3.54
C ALA A 30 5.73 3.30 -2.33
N TRP A 31 6.72 4.19 -2.22
CA TRP A 31 7.65 4.27 -1.11
C TRP A 31 7.33 5.54 -0.33
N ALA A 32 6.63 5.39 0.79
CA ALA A 32 6.19 6.49 1.64
C ALA A 32 7.22 6.77 2.74
N VAL A 33 7.62 8.02 2.89
CA VAL A 33 8.40 8.47 4.06
C VAL A 33 7.40 8.87 5.13
N GLU A 34 7.43 8.18 6.26
CA GLU A 34 6.51 8.36 7.38
C GLU A 34 7.27 8.76 8.64
N TYR A 35 6.55 9.35 9.60
CA TYR A 35 7.09 9.72 10.90
C TYR A 35 6.06 9.69 12.03
N THR A 36 6.53 9.59 13.28
CA THR A 36 5.72 9.83 14.49
C THR A 36 5.99 11.23 15.03
N ASP A 37 4.99 11.86 15.65
CA ASP A 37 5.16 13.13 16.37
C ASP A 37 4.94 12.89 17.87
N GLU A 38 5.93 13.21 18.70
CA GLU A 38 5.81 13.06 20.16
C GLU A 38 4.67 13.89 20.76
N ARG A 39 4.24 14.95 20.06
CA ARG A 39 3.12 15.81 20.46
C ARG A 39 1.76 15.16 20.18
N ASP A 40 1.71 14.14 19.33
CA ASP A 40 0.51 13.36 19.03
C ASP A 40 0.80 11.84 19.07
N PRO A 41 0.99 11.28 20.28
CA PRO A 41 1.38 9.88 20.45
C PRO A 41 0.34 8.93 19.87
N GLY A 42 0.79 7.97 19.08
CA GLY A 42 -0.06 6.96 18.43
C GLY A 42 -0.51 7.33 17.02
N SER A 43 -0.33 8.58 16.61
CA SER A 43 -0.52 9.00 15.22
C SER A 43 0.72 8.74 14.38
N ARG A 44 0.49 8.43 13.10
CA ARG A 44 1.53 8.34 12.07
C ARG A 44 1.24 9.36 10.99
N PHE A 45 2.28 10.02 10.54
CA PHE A 45 2.20 11.08 9.54
C PHE A 45 3.03 10.70 8.33
N GLN A 46 2.66 11.27 7.17
CA GLN A 46 3.37 11.07 5.93
C GLN A 46 4.07 12.36 5.52
N ALA A 47 5.38 12.28 5.29
CA ALA A 47 6.17 13.38 4.73
C ALA A 47 6.16 13.38 3.19
N GLY A 48 6.03 12.22 2.56
CA GLY A 48 5.91 12.09 1.10
C GLY A 48 5.72 10.64 0.64
N ALA A 49 5.40 10.44 -0.64
CA ALA A 49 5.42 9.14 -1.31
C ALA A 49 5.99 9.25 -2.72
N PHE A 50 6.71 8.21 -3.14
CA PHE A 50 7.43 8.19 -4.41
C PHE A 50 7.27 6.84 -5.10
N THR A 51 7.43 6.83 -6.42
CA THR A 51 7.41 5.60 -7.23
C THR A 51 8.74 4.84 -7.21
N THR A 52 9.76 5.35 -6.51
CA THR A 52 11.07 4.69 -6.37
C THR A 52 11.60 4.84 -4.96
N GLU A 53 12.24 3.77 -4.46
CA GLU A 53 12.88 3.75 -3.14
C GLU A 53 13.97 4.83 -3.01
N ALA A 54 14.77 5.02 -4.08
CA ALA A 54 15.86 6.00 -4.09
C ALA A 54 15.39 7.45 -3.84
N GLN A 55 14.20 7.84 -4.33
CA GLN A 55 13.65 9.17 -4.04
C GLN A 55 13.13 9.27 -2.60
N ALA A 56 12.52 8.22 -2.08
CA ALA A 56 12.10 8.16 -0.69
C ALA A 56 13.32 8.25 0.26
N GLN A 57 14.38 7.50 -0.03
CA GLN A 57 15.64 7.55 0.72
C GLN A 57 16.27 8.94 0.69
N LYS A 58 16.28 9.60 -0.47
CA LYS A 58 16.79 10.97 -0.58
C LYS A 58 16.01 11.95 0.31
N LEU A 59 14.68 11.82 0.38
CA LEU A 59 13.88 12.65 1.29
C LEU A 59 14.19 12.31 2.76
N LEU A 60 14.27 11.02 3.10
CA LEU A 60 14.61 10.56 4.44
C LEU A 60 15.94 11.19 4.92
N ASP A 61 16.98 11.09 4.10
CA ASP A 61 18.31 11.65 4.40
C ASP A 61 18.27 13.17 4.60
N GLN A 62 17.48 13.89 3.79
CA GLN A 62 17.30 15.33 3.92
C GLN A 62 16.60 15.71 5.22
N LEU A 63 15.58 14.94 5.63
CA LEU A 63 14.86 15.17 6.88
C LEU A 63 15.75 14.90 8.10
N VAL A 64 16.51 13.79 8.08
CA VAL A 64 17.50 13.48 9.13
C VAL A 64 18.56 14.59 9.23
N ALA A 65 19.10 15.04 8.08
CA ALA A 65 20.10 16.11 8.05
C ALA A 65 19.57 17.47 8.53
N SER A 66 18.25 17.71 8.43
CA SER A 66 17.61 18.94 8.92
C SER A 66 17.49 19.02 10.44
N GLY A 67 17.89 17.96 11.17
CA GLY A 67 17.77 17.90 12.62
C GLY A 67 16.35 17.56 13.08
N ARG A 68 15.56 16.91 12.24
CA ARG A 68 14.24 16.41 12.61
C ARG A 68 14.42 15.25 13.60
N HIS A 69 13.78 15.35 14.77
CA HIS A 69 13.94 14.41 15.89
C HIS A 69 12.83 13.36 15.99
N GLU A 70 11.88 13.40 15.06
CA GLU A 70 10.82 12.42 14.92
C GLU A 70 11.40 11.07 14.45
N ASP A 71 10.83 9.95 14.90
CA ASP A 71 11.19 8.66 14.31
C ASP A 71 10.74 8.67 12.85
N LEU A 72 11.69 8.49 11.93
CA LEU A 72 11.48 8.55 10.49
C LEU A 72 11.75 7.19 9.86
N TRP A 73 10.90 6.72 8.95
CA TRP A 73 11.11 5.47 8.22
C TRP A 73 10.52 5.53 6.81
N ILE A 74 10.87 4.54 5.99
CA ILE A 74 10.26 4.30 4.68
C ILE A 74 9.33 3.09 4.80
N ASN A 75 8.08 3.27 4.37
CA ASN A 75 7.07 2.24 4.27
C ASN A 75 6.80 1.94 2.78
N MET A 76 6.80 0.66 2.41
CA MET A 76 6.46 0.21 1.05
C MET A 76 4.97 -0.12 1.00
N ILE A 77 4.24 0.58 0.13
CA ILE A 77 2.78 0.53 0.03
C ILE A 77 2.40 0.02 -1.37
N PRO A 78 1.75 -1.16 -1.50
CA PRO A 78 1.12 -1.55 -2.75
C PRO A 78 -0.11 -0.67 -3.01
N VAL A 79 -0.20 -0.13 -4.22
CA VAL A 79 -1.28 0.74 -4.69
C VAL A 79 -2.06 0.01 -5.77
N HIS A 80 -3.22 -0.51 -5.40
CA HIS A 80 -4.15 -1.14 -6.33
C HIS A 80 -5.02 -0.09 -7.02
N GLU A 81 -5.34 -0.33 -8.29
CA GLU A 81 -6.26 0.55 -9.04
C GLU A 81 -7.73 0.30 -8.68
N THR A 82 -8.07 -0.94 -8.31
CA THR A 82 -9.43 -1.37 -7.98
C THR A 82 -9.45 -2.16 -6.68
N VAL A 83 -10.63 -2.21 -6.04
CA VAL A 83 -10.82 -3.00 -4.81
C VAL A 83 -10.80 -4.49 -5.14
N GLU A 84 -11.32 -4.89 -6.29
CA GLU A 84 -11.32 -6.27 -6.78
C GLU A 84 -9.90 -6.82 -6.93
N ASP A 85 -8.98 -6.01 -7.46
CA ASP A 85 -7.55 -6.37 -7.54
C ASP A 85 -6.93 -6.53 -6.14
N TRP A 86 -7.27 -5.64 -5.19
CA TRP A 86 -6.81 -5.74 -3.81
C TRP A 86 -7.37 -6.96 -3.08
N GLU A 87 -8.65 -7.28 -3.29
CA GLU A 87 -9.32 -8.43 -2.69
C GLU A 87 -8.74 -9.76 -3.19
N TRP A 88 -8.18 -9.77 -4.40
CA TRP A 88 -7.48 -10.93 -4.95
C TRP A 88 -6.06 -11.11 -4.38
N ASP A 89 -5.33 -10.01 -4.18
CA ASP A 89 -3.91 -10.03 -3.75
C ASP A 89 -3.70 -10.23 -2.24
N ARG A 90 -4.75 -10.12 -1.43
CA ARG A 90 -4.71 -10.13 0.05
C ARG A 90 -4.63 -11.51 0.72
#